data_AF-A0A1G6E062-F1
#
_entry.id   AF-A0A1G6E062-F1
#
_cell.length_a   1.000
_cell.length_b   1.000
_cell.length_c   1.000
_cell.angle_alpha   90.00
_cell.angle_beta   90.00
_cell.angle_gamma   90.00
#
_symmetry.space_group_name_H-M   'P 1'
#
loop_
_entity.id
_entity.type
_entity.pdbx_description
1 polymer ?
#
loop_
_entity_poly.entity_id
_entity_poly.type
_entity_poly.pdbx_seq_one_letter_code
_entity_poly.pdbx_strand_id
1 'polypeptide(L)'
;MKKFGRHFLSVGILVVALFFTADAALGQKSVYDETEYNAADAPLLSFPLRKIMNGEMPYLVSLIQAKFFGIPMPLDDTIDNGDEEDFASGLSDENAGADVNPEEQVAEASDEAAAPEVSDGDAAVSDGDAAVSDGDAAVSDGDAAAVSDGDAAVSDGNAVPAAAEDNTVPPEPQEATAPEHVNYVETAVPDSYFDDALFIGDSRTVGLSEYCPELDERATFYAKVSLTIYGFNKKPFVTARVVPPEGYEGSEEDLPTEKVTVEEALTRKQFAKIYIMLGLNELGSGTAESFAADYGAVVSRIRELQPDAIIYIQGIMHVTHKKSESDRTFKNSTINARNEALSTLADGEHVFYIDMNSATDDEHGALGQDLSFDNVHLKAKSYALWYDYLKKHAYVNENDLPQIQQGLQQENPEQ
;
A
#
# COMPACT_ATOMS: atom_id res chain seq x y z
N MET A 1 -34.10 -29.40 2.83
CA MET A 1 -32.69 -29.59 3.26
C MET A 1 -31.94 -30.60 2.38
N LYS A 2 -32.00 -31.94 2.57
CA LYS A 2 -31.13 -32.91 1.83
C LYS A 2 -31.13 -32.84 0.29
N LYS A 3 -32.22 -32.42 -0.38
CA LYS A 3 -32.21 -32.19 -1.85
C LYS A 3 -31.46 -30.91 -2.25
N PHE A 4 -31.51 -29.86 -1.42
CA PHE A 4 -30.95 -28.54 -1.74
C PHE A 4 -29.42 -28.53 -1.67
N GLY A 5 -28.84 -29.11 -0.61
CA GLY A 5 -27.38 -29.28 -0.51
C GLY A 5 -26.77 -30.17 -1.60
N ARG A 6 -27.54 -31.14 -2.13
CA ARG A 6 -27.13 -31.92 -3.31
C ARG A 6 -27.00 -31.07 -4.57
N HIS A 7 -27.86 -30.06 -4.76
CA HIS A 7 -27.76 -29.17 -5.92
C HIS A 7 -26.55 -28.24 -5.81
N PHE A 8 -26.27 -27.67 -4.62
CA PHE A 8 -25.05 -26.87 -4.41
C PHE A 8 -23.78 -27.69 -4.63
N LEU A 9 -23.70 -28.92 -4.10
CA LEU A 9 -22.55 -29.80 -4.33
C LEU A 9 -22.39 -30.17 -5.83
N SER A 10 -23.49 -30.48 -6.53
CA SER A 10 -23.43 -30.76 -7.97
C SER A 10 -23.06 -29.54 -8.81
N VAL A 11 -23.51 -28.33 -8.45
CA VAL A 11 -23.12 -27.09 -9.13
C VAL A 11 -21.65 -26.75 -8.86
N GLY A 12 -21.19 -26.88 -7.61
CA GLY A 12 -19.78 -26.68 -7.26
C GLY A 12 -18.85 -27.63 -8.03
N ILE A 13 -19.18 -28.92 -8.08
CA ILE A 13 -18.45 -29.90 -8.90
C ILE A 13 -18.45 -29.52 -10.39
N LEU A 14 -19.58 -29.03 -10.92
CA LEU A 14 -19.67 -28.58 -12.32
C LEU A 14 -18.79 -27.36 -12.60
N VAL A 15 -18.80 -26.36 -11.70
CA VAL A 15 -17.98 -25.14 -11.83
C VAL A 15 -16.50 -25.47 -11.75
N VAL A 16 -16.09 -26.33 -10.81
CA VAL A 16 -14.70 -26.80 -10.67
C VAL A 16 -14.27 -27.61 -11.91
N ALA A 17 -15.13 -28.50 -12.42
CA ALA A 17 -14.85 -29.25 -13.64
C ALA A 17 -14.74 -28.34 -14.89
N LEU A 18 -15.59 -27.32 -14.99
CA LEU A 18 -15.52 -26.31 -16.06
C LEU A 18 -14.25 -25.47 -15.97
N PHE A 19 -13.85 -25.06 -14.76
CA PHE A 19 -12.59 -24.34 -14.52
C PHE A 19 -11.39 -25.17 -14.97
N PHE A 20 -11.26 -26.42 -14.51
CA PHE A 20 -10.15 -27.29 -14.92
C PHE A 20 -10.19 -27.69 -16.40
N THR A 21 -11.37 -27.76 -17.02
CA THR A 21 -11.48 -27.99 -18.48
C THR A 21 -11.02 -26.76 -19.26
N ALA A 22 -11.36 -25.54 -18.80
CA ALA A 22 -10.90 -24.30 -19.40
C ALA A 22 -9.39 -24.08 -19.21
N ASP A 23 -8.86 -24.37 -18.01
CA ASP A 23 -7.43 -24.32 -17.70
C ASP A 23 -6.63 -25.23 -18.64
N ALA A 24 -7.03 -26.49 -18.74
CA ALA A 24 -6.43 -27.47 -19.63
C ALA A 24 -6.51 -27.07 -21.12
N ALA A 25 -7.65 -26.52 -21.57
CA ALA A 25 -7.84 -26.09 -22.95
C ALA A 25 -7.02 -24.83 -23.31
N LEU A 26 -6.77 -23.95 -22.34
CA LEU A 26 -6.01 -22.71 -22.54
C LEU A 26 -4.49 -22.92 -22.39
N GLY A 27 -4.07 -23.82 -21.49
CA GLY A 27 -2.65 -24.22 -21.33
C GLY A 27 -2.17 -25.26 -22.34
N GLN A 28 -3.06 -25.72 -23.23
CA GLN A 28 -2.82 -26.85 -24.14
C GLN A 28 -1.67 -26.63 -25.14
N LYS A 29 -1.34 -25.37 -25.45
CA LYS A 29 -0.24 -24.96 -26.34
C LYS A 29 0.93 -24.31 -25.58
N SER A 30 1.11 -24.68 -24.32
CA SER A 30 2.20 -24.17 -23.48
C SER A 30 2.53 -25.18 -22.38
N VAL A 31 1.99 -24.96 -21.18
CA VAL A 31 2.32 -25.71 -19.95
C VAL A 31 1.84 -27.18 -19.99
N TYR A 32 1.04 -27.56 -21.00
CA TYR A 32 0.60 -28.93 -21.25
C TYR A 32 1.03 -29.49 -22.63
N ASP A 33 1.83 -28.77 -23.43
CA ASP A 33 2.12 -29.11 -24.84
C ASP A 33 2.92 -30.42 -24.97
N GLU A 34 3.86 -30.69 -24.05
CA GLU A 34 4.61 -31.96 -24.00
C GLU A 34 3.76 -33.19 -23.60
N THR A 35 2.49 -33.01 -23.20
CA THR A 35 1.66 -34.13 -22.73
C THR A 35 0.78 -34.68 -23.85
N GLU A 36 1.14 -35.86 -24.39
CA GLU A 36 0.32 -36.55 -25.40
C GLU A 36 -1.15 -36.70 -24.95
N TYR A 37 -2.05 -35.98 -25.62
CA TYR A 37 -3.48 -36.01 -25.33
C TYR A 37 -4.23 -36.96 -26.26
N ASN A 38 -4.82 -38.00 -25.67
CA ASN A 38 -5.84 -38.80 -26.33
C ASN A 38 -7.15 -38.73 -25.53
N ALA A 39 -8.20 -38.19 -26.16
CA ALA A 39 -9.54 -38.07 -25.57
C ALA A 39 -10.21 -39.42 -25.24
N ALA A 40 -9.67 -40.54 -25.75
CA ALA A 40 -10.11 -41.88 -25.38
C ALA A 40 -9.48 -42.39 -24.06
N ASP A 41 -8.31 -41.87 -23.66
CA ASP A 41 -7.53 -42.39 -22.54
C ASP A 41 -7.72 -41.57 -21.25
N ALA A 42 -7.91 -40.24 -21.35
CA ALA A 42 -8.19 -39.38 -20.20
C ALA A 42 -9.02 -38.14 -20.59
N PRO A 43 -9.87 -37.60 -19.69
CA PRO A 43 -10.55 -36.33 -19.92
C PRO A 43 -9.58 -35.15 -19.83
N LEU A 44 -9.80 -34.11 -20.64
CA LEU A 44 -8.95 -32.92 -20.74
C LEU A 44 -8.64 -32.27 -19.38
N LEU A 45 -9.63 -32.21 -18.47
CA LEU A 45 -9.48 -31.67 -17.10
C LEU A 45 -8.42 -32.38 -16.24
N SER A 46 -7.88 -33.53 -16.67
CA SER A 46 -6.87 -34.28 -15.91
C SER A 46 -5.48 -33.63 -15.93
N PHE A 47 -5.18 -32.74 -16.88
CA PHE A 47 -3.87 -32.05 -16.96
C PHE A 47 -3.56 -31.14 -15.76
N PRO A 48 -4.41 -30.15 -15.40
CA PRO A 48 -4.18 -29.34 -14.21
C PRO A 48 -4.18 -30.18 -12.92
N LEU A 49 -5.00 -31.23 -12.84
CA LEU A 49 -4.99 -32.14 -11.69
C LEU A 49 -3.66 -32.89 -11.55
N ARG A 50 -3.03 -33.32 -12.66
CA ARG A 50 -1.70 -33.94 -12.63
C ARG A 50 -0.62 -32.97 -12.17
N LYS A 51 -0.61 -31.71 -12.66
CA LYS A 51 0.32 -30.69 -12.16
C LYS A 51 0.12 -30.40 -10.68
N ILE A 52 -1.12 -30.23 -10.21
CA ILE A 52 -1.43 -30.09 -8.77
C ILE A 52 -0.91 -31.28 -7.95
N MET A 53 -1.07 -32.52 -8.44
CA MET A 53 -0.55 -33.72 -7.78
C MET A 53 0.99 -33.79 -7.73
N ASN A 54 1.67 -33.14 -8.68
CA ASN A 54 3.13 -32.99 -8.70
C ASN A 54 3.64 -31.78 -7.90
N GLY A 55 2.75 -30.95 -7.33
CA GLY A 55 3.10 -29.73 -6.62
C GLY A 55 3.26 -28.49 -7.51
N GLU A 56 2.82 -28.57 -8.76
CA GLU A 56 2.91 -27.52 -9.78
C GLU A 56 1.57 -26.77 -9.96
N MET A 57 1.64 -25.51 -10.41
CA MET A 57 0.46 -24.63 -10.51
C MET A 57 -0.27 -24.79 -11.86
N PRO A 58 -1.62 -24.71 -11.89
CA PRO A 58 -2.40 -24.68 -13.13
C PRO A 58 -2.19 -23.41 -13.98
N TYR A 59 -2.45 -23.51 -15.28
CA TYR A 59 -2.10 -22.48 -16.26
C TYR A 59 -2.85 -21.15 -16.08
N LEU A 60 -4.13 -21.19 -15.72
CA LEU A 60 -4.90 -19.98 -15.41
C LEU A 60 -4.41 -19.31 -14.13
N VAL A 61 -3.91 -20.08 -13.17
CA VAL A 61 -3.38 -19.54 -11.92
C VAL A 61 -2.02 -18.86 -12.18
N SER A 62 -1.16 -19.47 -13.01
CA SER A 62 0.09 -18.81 -13.44
C SER A 62 -0.17 -17.58 -14.31
N LEU A 63 -1.21 -17.58 -15.17
CA LEU A 63 -1.62 -16.39 -15.93
C LEU A 63 -2.14 -15.26 -15.03
N ILE A 64 -2.91 -15.58 -13.98
CA ILE A 64 -3.34 -14.59 -12.98
C ILE A 64 -2.11 -14.02 -12.25
N GLN A 65 -1.19 -14.88 -11.84
CA GLN A 65 0.09 -14.47 -11.24
C GLN A 65 0.90 -13.55 -12.15
N ALA A 66 1.07 -13.90 -13.42
CA ALA A 66 1.81 -13.07 -14.37
C ALA A 66 1.13 -11.72 -14.65
N LYS A 67 -0.19 -11.72 -14.81
CA LYS A 67 -0.95 -10.54 -15.21
C LYS A 67 -1.21 -9.54 -14.08
N PHE A 68 -1.35 -10.01 -12.83
CA PHE A 68 -1.61 -9.14 -11.67
C PHE A 68 -0.38 -8.87 -10.81
N PHE A 69 0.59 -9.80 -10.76
CA PHE A 69 1.74 -9.74 -9.86
C PHE A 69 3.08 -9.64 -10.60
N GLY A 70 3.09 -9.57 -11.94
CA GLY A 70 4.28 -9.31 -12.75
C GLY A 70 5.32 -10.45 -12.76
N ILE A 71 4.94 -11.64 -12.30
CA ILE A 71 5.82 -12.82 -12.28
C ILE A 71 5.93 -13.39 -13.71
N PRO A 72 7.14 -13.61 -14.26
CA PRO A 72 7.24 -14.31 -15.54
C PRO A 72 6.62 -15.71 -15.43
N MET A 73 5.83 -16.09 -16.44
CA MET A 73 5.30 -17.45 -16.55
C MET A 73 6.48 -18.45 -16.56
N PRO A 74 6.47 -19.51 -15.74
CA PRO A 74 7.37 -20.63 -15.94
C PRO A 74 6.92 -21.38 -17.20
N LEU A 75 7.49 -20.98 -18.35
CA LEU A 75 7.61 -21.85 -19.50
C LEU A 75 8.69 -22.90 -19.16
N ASP A 76 8.46 -24.14 -19.58
CA ASP A 76 9.44 -25.20 -19.34
C ASP A 76 10.70 -24.94 -20.20
N ASP A 77 11.89 -25.05 -19.62
CA ASP A 77 13.18 -24.72 -20.27
C ASP A 77 13.63 -25.83 -21.27
N THR A 78 12.69 -26.63 -21.77
CA THR A 78 12.89 -27.77 -22.70
C THR A 78 12.47 -27.48 -24.14
N ILE A 79 12.05 -26.26 -24.46
CA ILE A 79 11.88 -25.82 -25.85
C ILE A 79 13.24 -25.48 -26.46
N ASP A 80 13.71 -26.37 -27.33
CA ASP A 80 14.84 -26.14 -28.23
C ASP A 80 14.65 -24.83 -29.01
N ASN A 81 15.73 -24.09 -29.27
CA ASN A 81 15.68 -22.84 -30.04
C ASN A 81 15.58 -23.17 -31.54
N GLY A 82 14.41 -23.69 -31.93
CA GLY A 82 14.01 -23.95 -33.32
C GLY A 82 12.99 -22.92 -33.80
N ASP A 83 13.50 -21.94 -34.55
CA ASP A 83 12.77 -21.08 -35.48
C ASP A 83 11.65 -20.17 -34.92
N GLU A 84 12.04 -18.94 -34.56
CA GLU A 84 11.12 -17.78 -34.57
C GLU A 84 10.68 -17.46 -36.01
N GLU A 85 9.61 -18.07 -36.51
CA GLU A 85 8.84 -17.48 -37.63
C GLU A 85 7.78 -16.51 -37.10
N ASP A 86 8.10 -15.22 -37.22
CA ASP A 86 7.25 -14.09 -36.83
C ASP A 86 6.02 -13.97 -37.74
N PHE A 87 4.82 -13.94 -37.14
CA PHE A 87 3.55 -13.91 -37.87
C PHE A 87 3.07 -12.47 -38.15
N ALA A 88 3.91 -11.65 -38.79
CA ALA A 88 3.50 -10.32 -39.25
C ALA A 88 4.14 -9.89 -40.59
N SER A 89 3.33 -9.91 -41.65
CA SER A 89 3.49 -9.15 -42.91
C SER A 89 4.80 -9.30 -43.68
N GLY A 90 4.81 -10.19 -44.68
CA GLY A 90 5.83 -10.17 -45.72
C GLY A 90 5.64 -9.02 -46.72
N LEU A 91 6.75 -8.61 -47.35
CA LEU A 91 6.87 -8.16 -48.75
C LEU A 91 8.37 -8.16 -49.11
N SER A 92 8.74 -8.94 -50.13
CA SER A 92 9.84 -8.77 -51.11
C SER A 92 10.92 -7.68 -50.87
N ASP A 93 12.23 -7.91 -51.06
CA ASP A 93 12.88 -8.80 -52.04
C ASP A 93 14.29 -9.28 -51.62
N GLU A 94 14.78 -10.28 -52.34
CA GLU A 94 16.10 -10.91 -52.18
C GLU A 94 17.29 -9.97 -52.46
N ASN A 95 18.44 -10.24 -51.84
CA ASN A 95 19.73 -9.80 -52.37
C ASN A 95 20.67 -11.01 -52.52
N ALA A 96 21.19 -11.23 -53.72
CA ALA A 96 22.09 -12.33 -54.06
C ALA A 96 23.39 -11.82 -54.68
N GLY A 97 24.43 -11.73 -53.84
CA GLY A 97 25.82 -12.05 -54.19
C GLY A 97 26.62 -11.10 -55.09
N ALA A 98 27.73 -10.59 -54.54
CA ALA A 98 29.10 -10.94 -54.94
C ALA A 98 30.10 -9.76 -55.04
N ASP A 99 31.12 -9.87 -54.18
CA ASP A 99 32.54 -9.56 -54.43
C ASP A 99 33.11 -8.12 -54.57
N VAL A 100 34.42 -8.07 -54.30
CA VAL A 100 35.46 -7.03 -54.54
C VAL A 100 35.38 -5.62 -53.90
N ASN A 101 36.40 -5.36 -53.06
CA ASN A 101 37.05 -4.06 -52.75
C ASN A 101 38.02 -3.71 -53.93
N PRO A 102 38.52 -2.46 -54.18
CA PRO A 102 38.73 -1.38 -53.21
C PRO A 102 38.64 0.11 -53.72
N GLU A 103 39.08 1.03 -52.84
CA GLU A 103 39.65 2.39 -53.09
C GLU A 103 38.76 3.66 -53.24
N GLU A 104 39.17 4.68 -52.46
CA GLU A 104 39.19 6.14 -52.65
C GLU A 104 37.95 7.07 -52.91
N GLN A 105 37.94 8.12 -52.08
CA GLN A 105 37.66 9.57 -52.36
C GLN A 105 36.22 10.15 -52.50
N VAL A 106 35.89 11.02 -51.52
CA VAL A 106 35.54 12.48 -51.60
C VAL A 106 34.33 12.99 -52.44
N ALA A 107 33.61 13.98 -51.86
CA ALA A 107 32.66 14.96 -52.46
C ALA A 107 31.26 14.45 -52.88
N GLU A 108 30.19 15.26 -52.99
CA GLU A 108 29.74 16.56 -52.41
C GLU A 108 28.22 16.74 -52.73
N ALA A 109 27.57 17.77 -52.16
CA ALA A 109 26.30 18.41 -52.62
C ALA A 109 24.99 17.56 -52.54
N SER A 110 23.96 18.01 -51.79
CA SER A 110 22.84 18.93 -52.18
C SER A 110 21.68 18.18 -52.88
N ASP A 111 20.40 18.56 -52.82
CA ASP A 111 19.73 19.80 -52.38
C ASP A 111 18.34 19.56 -51.74
N GLU A 112 17.79 20.67 -51.23
CA GLU A 112 16.46 20.97 -50.68
C GLU A 112 15.20 20.18 -51.12
N ALA A 113 14.25 20.04 -50.18
CA ALA A 113 12.83 20.33 -50.43
C ALA A 113 12.13 20.78 -49.12
N ALA A 114 11.56 22.00 -49.12
CA ALA A 114 11.02 22.64 -47.92
C ALA A 114 9.53 22.36 -47.65
N ALA A 115 9.13 22.49 -46.38
CA ALA A 115 7.74 22.58 -45.92
C ALA A 115 7.28 24.05 -45.77
N PRO A 116 5.98 24.37 -45.82
CA PRO A 116 5.49 25.75 -45.70
C PRO A 116 5.32 26.23 -44.24
N GLU A 117 5.63 27.52 -44.02
CA GLU A 117 5.48 28.24 -42.74
C GLU A 117 4.09 28.87 -42.52
N VAL A 118 3.83 29.29 -41.26
CA VAL A 118 3.40 30.62 -40.72
C VAL A 118 2.62 30.41 -39.39
N SER A 119 2.47 31.28 -38.37
CA SER A 119 2.86 32.67 -38.03
C SER A 119 2.54 32.85 -36.50
N ASP A 120 3.11 33.70 -35.64
CA ASP A 120 4.31 34.58 -35.54
C ASP A 120 4.56 34.86 -34.03
N GLY A 121 5.69 35.48 -33.59
CA GLY A 121 5.72 36.17 -32.27
C GLY A 121 7.04 36.28 -31.47
N ASP A 122 8.00 37.06 -31.96
CA ASP A 122 9.17 37.59 -31.21
C ASP A 122 8.76 38.45 -29.97
N ALA A 123 9.60 38.80 -28.98
CA ALA A 123 10.99 39.25 -29.13
C ALA A 123 11.94 39.02 -27.94
N ALA A 124 13.21 38.81 -28.31
CA ALA A 124 14.46 38.85 -27.55
C ALA A 124 15.16 40.25 -27.68
N VAL A 125 16.19 40.71 -26.94
CA VAL A 125 16.93 40.39 -25.68
C VAL A 125 17.80 41.63 -25.34
N SER A 126 18.44 41.71 -24.16
CA SER A 126 19.77 42.35 -24.07
C SER A 126 20.65 41.84 -22.93
N ASP A 127 21.88 41.46 -23.26
CA ASP A 127 22.90 40.89 -22.37
C ASP A 127 23.59 41.91 -21.43
N GLY A 128 24.27 41.39 -20.41
CA GLY A 128 25.12 42.15 -19.49
C GLY A 128 26.11 41.24 -18.74
N ASP A 129 27.29 41.05 -19.33
CA ASP A 129 28.36 40.15 -18.87
C ASP A 129 29.18 40.71 -17.67
N ALA A 130 29.44 39.88 -16.66
CA ALA A 130 30.51 40.04 -15.66
C ALA A 130 30.68 38.79 -14.77
N ALA A 131 31.89 38.23 -14.73
CA ALA A 131 32.27 37.12 -13.84
C ALA A 131 33.15 37.57 -12.64
N VAL A 132 33.57 36.60 -11.80
CA VAL A 132 34.57 36.61 -10.69
C VAL A 132 34.23 37.40 -9.41
N SER A 133 34.56 36.97 -8.18
CA SER A 133 35.16 35.70 -7.65
C SER A 133 34.91 35.55 -6.13
N ASP A 134 35.14 34.35 -5.58
CA ASP A 134 35.22 34.04 -4.13
C ASP A 134 36.37 34.77 -3.38
N GLY A 135 36.30 34.86 -2.04
CA GLY A 135 37.43 35.32 -1.21
C GLY A 135 37.18 35.74 0.26
N ASP A 136 36.84 34.77 1.13
CA ASP A 136 37.24 34.57 2.56
C ASP A 136 37.72 35.75 3.47
N ALA A 137 37.15 35.86 4.70
CA ALA A 137 37.79 36.47 5.91
C ALA A 137 37.02 36.28 7.25
N ALA A 138 37.31 35.18 7.95
CA ALA A 138 37.42 34.92 9.41
C ALA A 138 37.02 35.93 10.56
N VAL A 139 36.47 35.35 11.65
CA VAL A 139 36.57 35.64 13.14
C VAL A 139 36.08 36.99 13.73
N SER A 140 35.74 37.16 15.03
CA SER A 140 35.75 36.31 16.26
C SER A 140 34.61 36.64 17.27
N ASP A 141 34.30 35.70 18.16
CA ASP A 141 34.01 35.77 19.61
C ASP A 141 33.50 37.07 20.30
N GLY A 142 32.63 36.91 21.32
CA GLY A 142 32.71 37.81 22.51
C GLY A 142 31.47 38.03 23.38
N ASP A 143 31.18 37.07 24.28
CA ASP A 143 30.58 37.24 25.63
C ASP A 143 29.16 37.79 25.87
N ALA A 144 28.56 37.23 26.92
CA ALA A 144 27.28 37.63 27.52
C ALA A 144 27.49 38.17 28.94
N ALA A 145 26.60 39.04 29.41
CA ALA A 145 26.45 39.36 30.83
C ALA A 145 24.99 39.68 31.18
N ALA A 146 24.52 39.15 32.31
CA ALA A 146 23.15 39.27 32.81
C ALA A 146 23.02 40.38 33.89
N VAL A 147 21.91 40.34 34.66
CA VAL A 147 21.54 41.14 35.86
C VAL A 147 20.91 42.53 35.58
N SER A 148 19.90 43.03 36.32
CA SER A 148 19.09 42.48 37.45
C SER A 148 17.77 43.27 37.63
N ASP A 149 16.89 42.72 38.49
CA ASP A 149 15.53 43.14 38.87
C ASP A 149 15.33 44.52 39.54
N GLY A 150 14.04 44.91 39.62
CA GLY A 150 13.46 45.75 40.69
C GLY A 150 13.22 47.23 40.33
N ASP A 151 12.20 47.93 40.87
CA ASP A 151 11.03 47.54 41.67
C ASP A 151 9.94 48.65 41.57
N ALA A 152 8.75 48.43 42.12
CA ALA A 152 7.55 49.24 41.98
C ALA A 152 7.57 50.66 42.63
N ALA A 153 6.65 51.52 42.17
CA ALA A 153 5.89 52.43 43.05
C ALA A 153 4.57 52.92 42.42
N VAL A 154 3.52 52.98 43.23
CA VAL A 154 2.14 53.40 42.90
C VAL A 154 1.87 54.86 43.30
N SER A 155 0.85 55.51 42.71
CA SER A 155 0.08 56.59 43.37
C SER A 155 -1.27 56.91 42.69
N ASP A 156 -2.34 56.56 43.41
CA ASP A 156 -3.73 57.05 43.48
C ASP A 156 -4.22 58.29 42.68
N GLY A 157 -5.54 58.37 42.37
CA GLY A 157 -6.13 59.61 41.85
C GLY A 157 -7.65 59.83 41.64
N ASN A 158 -8.53 58.83 41.75
CA ASN A 158 -10.00 58.94 42.05
C ASN A 158 -10.92 60.03 41.38
N ALA A 159 -11.95 59.62 40.60
CA ALA A 159 -13.33 60.18 40.66
C ALA A 159 -14.38 59.38 39.82
N VAL A 160 -15.56 59.15 40.40
CA VAL A 160 -16.80 58.47 39.92
C VAL A 160 -17.96 59.52 40.13
N PRO A 161 -19.22 59.49 39.58
CA PRO A 161 -20.06 58.30 39.28
C PRO A 161 -21.17 58.40 38.17
N ALA A 162 -21.84 57.27 37.88
CA ALA A 162 -23.31 57.09 38.01
C ALA A 162 -23.78 55.67 37.60
N ALA A 163 -24.76 55.15 38.34
CA ALA A 163 -25.22 53.76 38.37
C ALA A 163 -26.07 53.24 37.18
N ALA A 164 -26.03 51.93 36.99
CA ALA A 164 -27.21 51.08 36.79
C ALA A 164 -26.89 49.66 37.30
N GLU A 165 -27.74 49.09 38.16
CA GLU A 165 -27.61 47.70 38.63
C GLU A 165 -28.35 46.75 37.68
N ASP A 166 -27.65 45.72 37.19
CA ASP A 166 -28.27 44.52 36.63
C ASP A 166 -27.74 43.30 37.40
N ASN A 167 -28.64 42.60 38.09
CA ASN A 167 -28.30 41.45 38.93
C ASN A 167 -28.35 40.16 38.09
N THR A 168 -27.37 39.99 37.20
CA THR A 168 -27.06 38.68 36.62
C THR A 168 -25.92 38.04 37.41
N VAL A 169 -26.23 36.94 38.10
CA VAL A 169 -25.20 36.11 38.73
C VAL A 169 -24.35 35.50 37.61
N PRO A 170 -23.02 35.73 37.59
CA PRO A 170 -22.17 35.06 36.61
C PRO A 170 -22.28 33.55 36.77
N PRO A 171 -22.39 32.75 35.69
CA PRO A 171 -22.23 31.31 35.82
C PRO A 171 -20.85 31.03 36.43
N GLU A 172 -20.78 30.12 37.40
CA GLU A 172 -19.50 29.65 37.92
C GLU A 172 -18.63 29.17 36.74
N PRO A 173 -17.32 29.44 36.74
CA PRO A 173 -16.41 28.84 35.78
C PRO A 173 -16.51 27.34 35.91
N GLN A 174 -17.20 26.69 34.97
CA GLN A 174 -17.22 25.25 34.87
C GLN A 174 -15.76 24.84 34.62
N GLU A 175 -15.15 24.17 35.60
CA GLU A 175 -13.79 23.64 35.45
C GLU A 175 -13.79 22.78 34.19
N ALA A 176 -13.05 23.24 33.17
CA ALA A 176 -12.75 22.42 32.02
C ALA A 176 -11.88 21.28 32.55
N THR A 177 -12.50 20.13 32.78
CA THR A 177 -11.81 18.87 33.05
C THR A 177 -10.78 18.72 31.95
N ALA A 178 -9.49 18.77 32.31
CA ALA A 178 -8.44 18.38 31.39
C ALA A 178 -8.81 17.00 30.83
N PRO A 179 -8.59 16.74 29.52
CA PRO A 179 -8.92 15.44 28.94
C PRO A 179 -8.28 14.35 29.80
N GLU A 180 -9.07 13.33 30.18
CA GLU A 180 -8.53 12.19 30.91
C GLU A 180 -7.45 11.57 30.03
N HIS A 181 -6.23 11.47 30.57
CA HIS A 181 -5.09 10.93 29.85
C HIS A 181 -5.38 9.46 29.51
N VAL A 182 -5.68 9.18 28.24
CA VAL A 182 -6.09 7.84 27.81
C VAL A 182 -4.86 6.94 27.74
N ASN A 183 -4.67 6.14 28.78
CA ASN A 183 -3.59 5.16 28.81
C ASN A 183 -3.89 4.02 27.83
N TYR A 184 -3.01 3.82 26.86
CA TYR A 184 -3.00 2.62 26.02
C TYR A 184 -1.88 1.67 26.44
N VAL A 185 -2.20 0.37 26.42
CA VAL A 185 -1.26 -0.71 26.73
C VAL A 185 -1.17 -1.63 25.53
N GLU A 186 0.06 -1.91 25.08
CA GLU A 186 0.33 -2.93 24.07
C GLU A 186 0.09 -4.33 24.66
N THR A 187 -0.74 -5.14 24.02
CA THR A 187 -1.14 -6.44 24.53
C THR A 187 -1.60 -7.40 23.42
N ALA A 188 -1.79 -8.66 23.79
CA ALA A 188 -2.43 -9.63 22.92
C ALA A 188 -3.95 -9.45 22.92
N VAL A 189 -4.60 -9.74 21.79
CA VAL A 189 -6.04 -9.50 21.56
C VAL A 189 -6.75 -10.70 20.92
N PRO A 190 -8.05 -10.88 21.19
CA PRO A 190 -8.88 -11.90 20.52
C PRO A 190 -9.09 -11.56 19.04
N ASP A 191 -9.53 -12.54 18.23
CA ASP A 191 -9.86 -12.34 16.81
C ASP A 191 -10.92 -11.24 16.62
N SER A 192 -11.89 -11.16 17.54
CA SER A 192 -12.97 -10.16 17.50
C SER A 192 -12.48 -8.72 17.66
N TYR A 193 -11.22 -8.50 18.05
CA TYR A 193 -10.62 -7.16 18.10
C TYR A 193 -10.52 -6.51 16.70
N PHE A 194 -10.58 -7.30 15.62
CA PHE A 194 -10.49 -6.83 14.24
C PHE A 194 -11.85 -6.67 13.54
N ASP A 195 -12.97 -7.02 14.20
CA ASP A 195 -14.33 -6.92 13.62
C ASP A 195 -14.75 -5.46 13.30
N ASP A 196 -14.09 -4.47 13.92
CA ASP A 196 -14.31 -3.02 13.71
C ASP A 196 -13.09 -2.32 13.06
N ALA A 197 -12.13 -3.09 12.53
CA ALA A 197 -10.89 -2.60 11.96
C ALA A 197 -10.97 -2.31 10.44
N LEU A 198 -10.18 -1.34 10.00
CA LEU A 198 -9.89 -1.04 8.60
C LEU A 198 -8.40 -1.26 8.31
N PHE A 199 -8.09 -1.92 7.19
CA PHE A 199 -6.75 -2.01 6.63
C PHE A 199 -6.67 -1.20 5.34
N ILE A 200 -5.68 -0.31 5.25
CA ILE A 200 -5.36 0.49 4.06
C ILE A 200 -3.94 0.17 3.62
N GLY A 201 -3.76 -0.18 2.35
CA GLY A 201 -2.42 -0.45 1.85
C GLY A 201 -2.32 -0.88 0.39
N ASP A 202 -1.14 -1.34 0.02
CA ASP A 202 -0.79 -1.70 -1.36
C ASP A 202 -1.04 -3.19 -1.70
N SER A 203 -0.32 -3.74 -2.68
CA SER A 203 -0.38 -5.16 -3.07
C SER A 203 -0.06 -6.13 -1.93
N ARG A 204 0.77 -5.74 -0.95
CA ARG A 204 1.01 -6.58 0.24
C ARG A 204 -0.23 -6.64 1.14
N THR A 205 -0.96 -5.55 1.28
CA THR A 205 -2.22 -5.54 2.05
C THR A 205 -3.37 -6.20 1.29
N VAL A 206 -3.38 -6.14 -0.06
CA VAL A 206 -4.27 -6.99 -0.87
C VAL A 206 -4.01 -8.47 -0.61
N GLY A 207 -2.74 -8.88 -0.57
CA GLY A 207 -2.36 -10.25 -0.20
C GLY A 207 -2.79 -10.65 1.22
N LEU A 208 -2.81 -9.70 2.17
CA LEU A 208 -3.32 -9.97 3.52
C LEU A 208 -4.82 -10.34 3.50
N SER A 209 -5.66 -9.62 2.75
CA SER A 209 -7.06 -10.01 2.53
C SER A 209 -7.21 -11.31 1.73
N GLU A 210 -6.38 -11.54 0.71
CA GLU A 210 -6.50 -12.75 -0.14
C GLU A 210 -6.05 -14.05 0.54
N TYR A 211 -5.11 -13.98 1.50
CA TYR A 211 -4.43 -15.15 2.06
C TYR A 211 -4.53 -15.30 3.59
N CYS A 212 -5.27 -14.44 4.29
CA CYS A 212 -5.61 -14.58 5.71
C CYS A 212 -7.14 -14.52 5.92
N PRO A 213 -7.88 -15.61 5.66
CA PRO A 213 -9.34 -15.61 5.79
C PRO A 213 -9.83 -15.30 7.21
N GLU A 214 -9.04 -15.64 8.24
CA GLU A 214 -9.34 -15.34 9.64
C GLU A 214 -9.46 -13.82 9.91
N LEU A 215 -8.78 -13.00 9.11
CA LEU A 215 -8.83 -11.54 9.18
C LEU A 215 -9.77 -10.94 8.11
N ASP A 216 -9.83 -11.51 6.90
CA ASP A 216 -10.72 -11.05 5.81
C ASP A 216 -12.22 -11.20 6.15
N GLU A 217 -12.60 -12.26 6.87
CA GLU A 217 -13.97 -12.44 7.35
C GLU A 217 -14.40 -11.42 8.43
N ARG A 218 -13.48 -10.59 8.93
CA ARG A 218 -13.67 -9.68 10.08
C ARG A 218 -13.46 -8.21 9.74
N ALA A 219 -12.28 -7.91 9.20
CA ALA A 219 -11.84 -6.54 8.97
C ALA A 219 -12.29 -6.02 7.61
N THR A 220 -12.34 -4.69 7.47
CA THR A 220 -12.58 -4.04 6.17
C THR A 220 -11.25 -3.74 5.49
N PHE A 221 -11.15 -3.92 4.17
CA PHE A 221 -9.93 -3.66 3.40
C PHE A 221 -10.15 -2.58 2.32
N TYR A 222 -9.46 -1.45 2.46
CA TYR A 222 -9.30 -0.41 1.44
C TYR A 222 -7.91 -0.52 0.80
N ALA A 223 -7.57 -1.71 0.34
CA ALA A 223 -6.28 -2.02 -0.27
C ALA A 223 -6.34 -2.01 -1.82
N LYS A 224 -5.20 -1.72 -2.46
CA LYS A 224 -5.08 -1.73 -3.93
C LYS A 224 -3.63 -1.91 -4.37
N VAL A 225 -3.41 -2.77 -5.37
CA VAL A 225 -2.10 -2.94 -6.03
C VAL A 225 -1.51 -1.59 -6.47
N SER A 226 -0.25 -1.35 -6.11
CA SER A 226 0.49 -0.10 -6.36
C SER A 226 -0.16 1.17 -5.79
N LEU A 227 -0.95 1.06 -4.71
CA LEU A 227 -1.35 2.23 -3.94
C LEU A 227 -0.10 2.92 -3.35
N THR A 228 -0.15 4.24 -3.29
CA THR A 228 0.89 5.09 -2.69
C THR A 228 0.24 6.10 -1.77
N ILE A 229 0.97 6.61 -0.79
CA ILE A 229 0.55 7.71 0.07
C ILE A 229 0.21 8.96 -0.77
N TYR A 230 0.99 9.23 -1.81
CA TYR A 230 0.73 10.29 -2.80
C TYR A 230 -0.51 10.04 -3.68
N GLY A 231 -0.94 8.79 -3.77
CA GLY A 231 -2.10 8.33 -4.55
C GLY A 231 -3.36 8.10 -3.72
N PHE A 232 -3.23 8.11 -2.38
CA PHE A 232 -4.20 7.68 -1.38
C PHE A 232 -5.64 8.05 -1.72
N ASN A 233 -5.92 9.34 -1.96
CA ASN A 233 -7.27 9.84 -2.27
C ASN A 233 -7.49 10.25 -3.75
N LYS A 234 -6.52 10.03 -4.65
CA LYS A 234 -6.55 10.63 -6.00
C LYS A 234 -7.54 10.01 -6.98
N LYS A 235 -7.96 8.77 -6.78
CA LYS A 235 -8.87 8.05 -7.70
C LYS A 235 -9.82 7.15 -6.91
N PRO A 236 -11.11 7.09 -7.27
CA PRO A 236 -12.02 6.12 -6.70
C PRO A 236 -11.54 4.68 -6.89
N PHE A 237 -11.57 3.88 -5.83
CA PHE A 237 -11.27 2.45 -5.89
C PHE A 237 -11.92 1.63 -4.77
N VAL A 238 -12.27 2.25 -3.64
CA VAL A 238 -13.01 1.61 -2.55
C VAL A 238 -14.43 1.30 -3.02
N THR A 239 -14.93 0.09 -2.75
CA THR A 239 -16.35 -0.22 -2.92
C THR A 239 -17.08 0.20 -1.65
N ALA A 240 -17.98 1.18 -1.75
CA ALA A 240 -18.84 1.60 -0.64
C ALA A 240 -20.31 1.53 -1.04
N ARG A 241 -21.21 1.31 -0.08
CA ARG A 241 -22.66 1.50 -0.31
C ARG A 241 -22.93 2.99 -0.59
N VAL A 242 -23.88 3.27 -1.48
CA VAL A 242 -24.38 4.64 -1.72
C VAL A 242 -25.03 5.15 -0.43
N VAL A 243 -24.83 6.43 -0.11
CA VAL A 243 -25.45 7.07 1.07
C VAL A 243 -26.98 7.11 0.86
N PRO A 244 -27.79 6.67 1.84
CA PRO A 244 -29.25 6.76 1.72
C PRO A 244 -29.70 8.21 1.49
N PRO A 245 -30.62 8.47 0.54
CA PRO A 245 -31.22 9.79 0.40
C PRO A 245 -32.06 10.13 1.65
N GLU A 246 -32.22 11.43 1.94
CA GLU A 246 -33.02 11.89 3.07
C GLU A 246 -34.45 11.33 3.01
N GLY A 247 -34.89 10.68 4.09
CA GLY A 247 -36.20 10.00 4.16
C GLY A 247 -36.26 8.61 3.52
N TYR A 248 -35.12 7.95 3.27
CA TYR A 248 -35.10 6.55 2.84
C TYR A 248 -35.61 5.61 3.96
N GLU A 249 -36.72 4.91 3.71
CA GLU A 249 -37.35 3.96 4.66
C GLU A 249 -36.89 2.49 4.46
N GLY A 250 -35.97 2.22 3.53
CA GLY A 250 -35.48 0.88 3.23
C GLY A 250 -34.26 0.48 4.07
N SER A 251 -33.79 -0.76 3.89
CA SER A 251 -32.52 -1.19 4.48
C SER A 251 -31.35 -0.59 3.71
N GLU A 252 -30.38 0.02 4.41
CA GLU A 252 -29.12 0.45 3.77
C GLU A 252 -28.38 -0.72 3.10
N GLU A 253 -28.64 -1.95 3.52
CA GLU A 253 -28.06 -3.16 2.91
C GLU A 253 -28.53 -3.43 1.49
N ASP A 254 -29.73 -2.95 1.13
CA ASP A 254 -30.32 -3.09 -0.20
C ASP A 254 -29.84 -1.99 -1.17
N LEU A 255 -29.08 -0.98 -0.68
CA LEU A 255 -28.56 0.10 -1.51
C LEU A 255 -27.42 -0.40 -2.42
N PRO A 256 -27.34 0.08 -3.67
CA PRO A 256 -26.26 -0.29 -4.57
C PRO A 256 -24.90 0.19 -4.04
N THR A 257 -23.85 -0.52 -4.42
CA THR A 257 -22.47 -0.09 -4.16
C THR A 257 -21.90 0.70 -5.34
N GLU A 258 -21.06 1.68 -5.04
CA GLU A 258 -20.31 2.47 -6.01
C GLU A 258 -18.81 2.48 -5.70
N LYS A 259 -18.00 2.98 -6.65
CA LYS A 259 -16.58 3.21 -6.44
C LYS A 259 -16.33 4.63 -5.96
N VAL A 260 -15.71 4.76 -4.80
CA VAL A 260 -15.42 6.04 -4.12
C VAL A 260 -13.94 6.15 -3.78
N THR A 261 -13.49 7.37 -3.49
CA THR A 261 -12.17 7.64 -2.91
C THR A 261 -12.10 7.17 -1.46
N VAL A 262 -10.90 7.15 -0.85
CA VAL A 262 -10.73 6.65 0.52
C VAL A 262 -11.39 7.59 1.53
N GLU A 263 -11.21 8.91 1.40
CA GLU A 263 -11.86 9.89 2.28
C GLU A 263 -13.40 9.82 2.17
N GLU A 264 -13.95 9.65 0.96
CA GLU A 264 -15.39 9.47 0.76
C GLU A 264 -15.94 8.16 1.34
N ALA A 265 -15.09 7.16 1.58
CA ALA A 265 -15.48 5.95 2.29
C ALA A 265 -15.41 6.14 3.81
N LEU A 266 -14.37 6.83 4.30
CA LEU A 266 -14.20 7.19 5.70
C LEU A 266 -15.29 8.17 6.21
N THR A 267 -15.84 9.04 5.36
CA THR A 267 -17.02 9.85 5.76
C THR A 267 -18.31 9.03 5.91
N ARG A 268 -18.37 7.81 5.35
CA ARG A 268 -19.58 6.95 5.34
C ARG A 268 -19.57 5.87 6.41
N LYS A 269 -18.39 5.38 6.81
CA LYS A 269 -18.24 4.33 7.83
C LYS A 269 -17.16 4.74 8.82
N GLN A 270 -17.50 4.70 10.11
CA GLN A 270 -16.55 4.84 11.21
C GLN A 270 -15.94 3.48 11.57
N PHE A 271 -14.69 3.51 12.02
CA PHE A 271 -13.89 2.35 12.45
C PHE A 271 -13.27 2.67 13.80
N ALA A 272 -13.10 1.66 14.67
CA ALA A 272 -12.38 1.89 15.92
C ALA A 272 -10.85 1.79 15.73
N LYS A 273 -10.40 1.15 14.66
CA LYS A 273 -8.99 0.84 14.38
C LYS A 273 -8.68 1.00 12.90
N ILE A 274 -7.59 1.67 12.55
CA ILE A 274 -7.17 1.87 11.15
C ILE A 274 -5.69 1.54 11.01
N TYR A 275 -5.41 0.44 10.33
CA TYR A 275 -4.06 -0.04 10.02
C TYR A 275 -3.63 0.44 8.63
N ILE A 276 -2.47 1.09 8.55
CA ILE A 276 -1.96 1.67 7.29
C ILE A 276 -0.58 1.09 7.00
N MET A 277 -0.40 0.43 5.85
CA MET A 277 0.91 0.06 5.32
C MET A 277 1.07 0.57 3.87
N LEU A 278 1.85 1.63 3.71
CA LEU A 278 2.20 2.27 2.43
C LEU A 278 3.65 2.78 2.51
N GLY A 279 4.31 2.98 1.37
CA GLY A 279 5.68 3.51 1.30
C GLY A 279 6.67 2.66 0.49
N LEU A 280 6.32 1.41 0.20
CA LEU A 280 7.13 0.47 -0.61
C LEU A 280 7.23 0.92 -2.08
N ASN A 281 6.12 1.37 -2.65
CA ASN A 281 6.03 1.77 -4.06
C ASN A 281 6.69 3.13 -4.33
N GLU A 282 6.94 3.90 -3.27
CA GLU A 282 7.49 5.24 -3.27
C GLU A 282 9.00 5.28 -3.01
N LEU A 283 9.67 4.13 -2.81
CA LEU A 283 11.11 4.07 -2.43
C LEU A 283 12.04 4.76 -3.43
N GLY A 284 11.60 4.96 -4.67
CA GLY A 284 12.35 5.65 -5.73
C GLY A 284 12.16 7.17 -5.78
N SER A 285 11.38 7.78 -4.88
CA SER A 285 11.08 9.22 -4.90
C SER A 285 10.97 9.82 -3.50
N GLY A 286 11.48 11.04 -3.33
CA GLY A 286 11.45 11.78 -2.06
C GLY A 286 12.51 11.29 -1.05
N THR A 287 12.77 12.12 -0.04
CA THR A 287 13.59 11.75 1.12
C THR A 287 12.72 11.10 2.19
N ALA A 288 13.33 10.59 3.28
CA ALA A 288 12.57 10.04 4.40
C ALA A 288 11.71 11.12 5.07
N GLU A 289 12.23 12.34 5.20
CA GLU A 289 11.57 13.49 5.81
C GLU A 289 10.40 13.98 4.96
N SER A 290 10.57 14.13 3.63
CA SER A 290 9.45 14.53 2.76
C SER A 290 8.36 13.45 2.71
N PHE A 291 8.77 12.18 2.70
CA PHE A 291 7.83 11.05 2.72
C PHE A 291 7.03 11.02 4.03
N ALA A 292 7.68 11.18 5.20
CA ALA A 292 7.01 11.22 6.48
C ALA A 292 6.11 12.45 6.65
N ALA A 293 6.47 13.60 6.07
CA ALA A 293 5.61 14.79 6.06
C ALA A 293 4.31 14.56 5.26
N ASP A 294 4.41 14.01 4.05
CA ASP A 294 3.24 13.66 3.23
C ASP A 294 2.38 12.56 3.90
N TYR A 295 3.02 11.59 4.56
CA TYR A 295 2.32 10.54 5.32
C TYR A 295 1.61 11.10 6.55
N GLY A 296 2.26 11.97 7.31
CA GLY A 296 1.68 12.66 8.47
C GLY A 296 0.47 13.52 8.08
N ALA A 297 0.48 14.15 6.91
CA ALA A 297 -0.69 14.86 6.37
C ALA A 297 -1.87 13.91 6.10
N VAL A 298 -1.64 12.72 5.53
CA VAL A 298 -2.68 11.69 5.34
C VAL A 298 -3.20 11.17 6.68
N VAL A 299 -2.32 10.85 7.63
CA VAL A 299 -2.73 10.39 8.98
C VAL A 299 -3.56 11.46 9.71
N SER A 300 -3.13 12.72 9.65
CA SER A 300 -3.90 13.85 10.21
C SER A 300 -5.28 13.95 9.59
N ARG A 301 -5.37 13.81 8.26
CA ARG A 301 -6.64 13.82 7.53
C ARG A 301 -7.54 12.64 7.87
N ILE A 302 -6.97 11.46 8.15
CA ILE A 302 -7.75 10.31 8.64
C ILE A 302 -8.30 10.60 10.04
N ARG A 303 -7.51 11.17 10.96
CA ARG A 303 -8.00 11.58 12.30
C ARG A 303 -9.16 12.57 12.25
N GLU A 304 -9.14 13.54 11.32
CA GLU A 304 -10.26 14.47 11.12
C GLU A 304 -11.56 13.76 10.71
N LEU A 305 -11.46 12.64 9.99
CA LEU A 305 -12.59 11.87 9.47
C LEU A 305 -13.02 10.72 10.41
N GLN A 306 -12.17 10.36 11.36
CA GLN A 306 -12.24 9.19 12.23
C GLN A 306 -11.67 9.55 13.62
N PRO A 307 -12.32 10.48 14.36
CA PRO A 307 -11.74 11.09 15.56
C PRO A 307 -11.53 10.08 16.70
N ASP A 308 -12.37 9.04 16.76
CA ASP A 308 -12.34 8.01 17.82
C ASP A 308 -11.47 6.80 17.45
N ALA A 309 -10.82 6.80 16.28
CA ALA A 309 -10.08 5.65 15.77
C ALA A 309 -8.62 5.59 16.24
N ILE A 310 -8.18 4.42 16.70
CA ILE A 310 -6.77 4.10 16.92
C ILE A 310 -6.11 3.88 15.55
N ILE A 311 -5.11 4.69 15.20
CA ILE A 311 -4.38 4.56 13.94
C ILE A 311 -3.06 3.83 14.17
N TYR A 312 -2.85 2.75 13.41
CA TYR A 312 -1.61 1.97 13.39
C TYR A 312 -0.85 2.26 12.10
N ILE A 313 0.27 2.98 12.22
CA ILE A 313 1.27 3.08 11.15
C ILE A 313 2.10 1.80 11.20
N GLN A 314 1.93 0.94 10.21
CA GLN A 314 2.73 -0.26 10.07
C GLN A 314 4.03 0.09 9.34
N GLY A 315 5.17 -0.28 9.95
CA GLY A 315 6.47 -0.18 9.30
C GLY A 315 6.46 -0.85 7.93
N ILE A 316 7.06 -0.20 6.93
CA ILE A 316 7.22 -0.77 5.59
C ILE A 316 8.04 -2.05 5.75
N MET A 317 7.45 -3.20 5.39
CA MET A 317 8.16 -4.48 5.41
C MET A 317 9.39 -4.43 4.49
N HIS A 318 10.49 -5.02 4.91
CA HIS A 318 11.70 -5.17 4.11
C HIS A 318 11.46 -5.99 2.83
N VAL A 319 12.42 -5.93 1.93
CA VAL A 319 12.57 -6.91 0.84
C VAL A 319 13.69 -7.88 1.21
N THR A 320 13.79 -9.02 0.52
CA THR A 320 14.86 -9.99 0.84
C THR A 320 16.24 -9.40 0.51
N HIS A 321 17.31 -9.92 1.11
CA HIS A 321 18.69 -9.55 0.78
C HIS A 321 18.93 -9.52 -0.74
N LYS A 322 18.50 -10.57 -1.46
CA LYS A 322 18.64 -10.68 -2.91
C LYS A 322 18.02 -9.49 -3.66
N LYS A 323 16.85 -9.01 -3.24
CA LYS A 323 16.21 -7.83 -3.84
C LYS A 323 16.93 -6.55 -3.43
N SER A 324 17.22 -6.40 -2.14
CA SER A 324 17.91 -5.23 -1.57
C SER A 324 19.29 -5.00 -2.20
N GLU A 325 20.02 -6.05 -2.55
CA GLU A 325 21.33 -5.94 -3.19
C GLU A 325 21.21 -5.62 -4.69
N SER A 326 20.38 -6.36 -5.42
CA SER A 326 20.29 -6.30 -6.90
C SER A 326 19.50 -5.11 -7.46
N ASP A 327 18.48 -4.63 -6.76
CA ASP A 327 17.57 -3.60 -7.28
C ASP A 327 18.11 -2.17 -7.06
N ARG A 328 17.76 -1.21 -7.93
CA ARG A 328 18.18 0.19 -7.78
C ARG A 328 17.32 1.00 -6.81
N THR A 329 16.09 0.57 -6.59
CA THR A 329 15.02 1.29 -5.89
C THR A 329 14.64 0.62 -4.58
N PHE A 330 14.42 -0.70 -4.62
CA PHE A 330 14.01 -1.49 -3.46
C PHE A 330 15.19 -1.79 -2.55
N LYS A 331 15.61 -0.82 -1.71
CA LYS A 331 16.72 -0.95 -0.76
C LYS A 331 16.24 -0.99 0.69
N ASN A 332 16.67 -1.98 1.47
CA ASN A 332 16.34 -2.05 2.91
C ASN A 332 16.91 -0.85 3.69
N SER A 333 18.02 -0.25 3.27
CA SER A 333 18.52 1.00 3.85
C SER A 333 17.53 2.18 3.72
N THR A 334 16.82 2.26 2.59
CA THR A 334 15.80 3.29 2.35
C THR A 334 14.52 2.99 3.12
N ILE A 335 14.17 1.70 3.26
CA ILE A 335 13.06 1.24 4.09
C ILE A 335 13.32 1.59 5.57
N ASN A 336 14.50 1.28 6.10
CA ASN A 336 14.91 1.63 7.47
C ASN A 336 14.79 3.14 7.75
N ALA A 337 15.36 4.00 6.89
CA ALA A 337 15.27 5.45 7.07
C ALA A 337 13.83 5.98 7.04
N ARG A 338 12.94 5.35 6.25
CA ARG A 338 11.51 5.68 6.23
C ARG A 338 10.78 5.16 7.45
N ASN A 339 11.07 3.96 7.92
CA ASN A 339 10.47 3.38 9.11
C ASN A 339 10.85 4.17 10.36
N GLU A 340 12.11 4.60 10.46
CA GLU A 340 12.57 5.55 11.48
C GLU A 340 11.75 6.85 11.43
N ALA A 341 11.65 7.49 10.26
CA ALA A 341 10.87 8.72 10.11
C ALA A 341 9.35 8.54 10.38
N LEU A 342 8.75 7.44 9.93
CA LEU A 342 7.34 7.09 10.21
C LEU A 342 7.09 6.84 11.69
N SER A 343 8.04 6.25 12.41
CA SER A 343 7.89 6.00 13.85
C SER A 343 7.73 7.30 14.67
N THR A 344 8.29 8.41 14.18
CA THR A 344 8.14 9.74 14.80
C THR A 344 6.75 10.36 14.65
N LEU A 345 5.88 9.77 13.83
CA LEU A 345 4.49 10.21 13.66
C LEU A 345 3.54 9.63 14.72
N ALA A 346 4.00 8.67 15.53
CA ALA A 346 3.24 8.12 16.64
C ALA A 346 3.19 9.13 17.81
N ASP A 347 2.00 9.39 18.34
CA ASP A 347 1.79 10.25 19.52
C ASP A 347 1.58 9.44 20.81
N GLY A 348 1.35 8.13 20.71
CA GLY A 348 1.14 7.24 21.85
C GLY A 348 -0.25 7.33 22.49
N GLU A 349 -1.17 8.06 21.86
CA GLU A 349 -2.54 8.31 22.36
C GLU A 349 -3.59 7.95 21.30
N HIS A 350 -3.35 8.31 20.04
CA HIS A 350 -4.24 8.08 18.91
C HIS A 350 -3.51 7.41 17.72
N VAL A 351 -2.21 7.69 17.57
CA VAL A 351 -1.36 7.16 16.50
C VAL A 351 -0.23 6.35 17.12
N PHE A 352 -0.15 5.10 16.71
CA PHE A 352 0.83 4.12 17.16
C PHE A 352 1.64 3.61 15.96
N TYR A 353 2.91 3.29 16.20
CA TYR A 353 3.78 2.67 15.21
C TYR A 353 4.04 1.21 15.60
N ILE A 354 3.94 0.28 14.64
CA ILE A 354 4.28 -1.13 14.86
C ILE A 354 5.26 -1.63 13.80
N ASP A 355 6.33 -2.31 14.24
CA ASP A 355 7.38 -2.80 13.36
C ASP A 355 7.13 -4.24 12.89
N MET A 356 6.39 -4.34 11.79
CA MET A 356 6.09 -5.63 11.14
C MET A 356 7.33 -6.44 10.74
N ASN A 357 8.50 -5.83 10.59
CA ASN A 357 9.74 -6.52 10.19
C ASN A 357 10.16 -7.56 11.24
N SER A 358 9.91 -7.29 12.52
CA SER A 358 10.19 -8.23 13.62
C SER A 358 9.47 -9.59 13.51
N ALA A 359 8.43 -9.69 12.67
CA ALA A 359 7.72 -10.95 12.39
C ALA A 359 8.12 -11.62 11.06
N THR A 360 8.82 -10.91 10.17
CA THR A 360 9.09 -11.36 8.79
C THR A 360 10.56 -11.41 8.41
N ASP A 361 11.43 -10.76 9.17
CA ASP A 361 12.85 -10.69 8.86
C ASP A 361 13.61 -11.93 9.34
N ASP A 362 14.71 -12.21 8.65
CA ASP A 362 15.74 -13.14 9.08
C ASP A 362 16.69 -12.51 10.12
N GLU A 363 17.66 -13.29 10.60
CA GLU A 363 18.69 -12.88 11.55
C GLU A 363 19.65 -11.79 11.04
N HIS A 364 19.44 -11.25 9.84
CA HIS A 364 20.27 -10.22 9.21
C HIS A 364 19.49 -8.93 8.88
N GLY A 365 18.18 -8.86 9.21
CA GLY A 365 17.37 -7.65 9.01
C GLY A 365 16.90 -7.46 7.57
N ALA A 366 16.51 -8.56 6.93
CA ALA A 366 15.81 -8.53 5.65
C ALA A 366 14.69 -9.57 5.64
N LEU A 367 13.67 -9.36 4.81
CA LEU A 367 12.56 -10.31 4.66
C LEU A 367 13.08 -11.72 4.37
N GLY A 368 12.64 -12.70 5.16
CA GLY A 368 13.06 -14.09 5.05
C GLY A 368 12.89 -14.65 3.63
N GLN A 369 13.98 -15.15 3.05
CA GLN A 369 14.00 -15.60 1.65
C GLN A 369 13.05 -16.78 1.38
N ASP A 370 12.76 -17.60 2.40
CA ASP A 370 11.79 -18.69 2.33
C ASP A 370 10.33 -18.22 2.52
N LEU A 371 10.12 -17.04 3.13
CA LEU A 371 8.81 -16.41 3.29
C LEU A 371 8.32 -15.70 2.03
N SER A 372 9.22 -15.26 1.14
CA SER A 372 8.88 -14.56 -0.11
C SER A 372 8.96 -15.46 -1.36
N PHE A 373 8.16 -15.17 -2.40
CA PHE A 373 8.20 -15.87 -3.70
C PHE A 373 8.92 -15.10 -4.81
N ASP A 374 8.81 -13.78 -4.83
CA ASP A 374 9.39 -12.87 -5.84
C ASP A 374 10.47 -11.95 -5.28
N ASN A 375 10.84 -12.14 -4.01
CA ASN A 375 11.77 -11.35 -3.20
C ASN A 375 11.19 -10.01 -2.66
N VAL A 376 9.88 -9.76 -2.81
CA VAL A 376 9.17 -8.55 -2.35
C VAL A 376 7.89 -8.88 -1.57
N HIS A 377 7.04 -9.75 -2.10
CA HIS A 377 5.77 -10.15 -1.51
C HIS A 377 5.90 -11.44 -0.70
N LEU A 378 5.06 -11.58 0.33
CA LEU A 378 4.93 -12.81 1.12
C LEU A 378 4.25 -13.91 0.30
N LYS A 379 4.68 -15.15 0.49
CA LYS A 379 3.92 -16.35 0.09
C LYS A 379 2.61 -16.41 0.87
N ALA A 380 1.54 -16.96 0.26
CA ALA A 380 0.24 -17.13 0.89
C ALA A 380 0.32 -17.67 2.34
N LYS A 381 1.04 -18.79 2.54
CA LYS A 381 1.25 -19.41 3.87
C LYS A 381 1.92 -18.52 4.91
N SER A 382 2.59 -17.44 4.50
CA SER A 382 3.36 -16.55 5.36
C SER A 382 2.53 -15.38 5.88
N TYR A 383 1.36 -15.09 5.30
CA TYR A 383 0.48 -14.01 5.78
C TYR A 383 -0.09 -14.27 7.17
N ALA A 384 -0.19 -15.53 7.60
CA ALA A 384 -0.52 -15.88 8.97
C ALA A 384 0.45 -15.25 9.98
N LEU A 385 1.75 -15.09 9.67
CA LEU A 385 2.71 -14.41 10.55
C LEU A 385 2.38 -12.93 10.77
N TRP A 386 1.83 -12.27 9.75
CA TRP A 386 1.39 -10.88 9.85
C TRP A 386 0.20 -10.78 10.81
N TYR A 387 -0.82 -11.62 10.63
CA TYR A 387 -1.98 -11.64 11.52
C TYR A 387 -1.60 -12.01 12.96
N ASP A 388 -0.77 -13.04 13.14
CA ASP A 388 -0.24 -13.46 14.44
C ASP A 388 0.54 -12.36 15.16
N TYR A 389 1.20 -11.47 14.43
CA TYR A 389 1.90 -10.31 14.98
C TYR A 389 0.89 -9.23 15.39
N LEU A 390 -0.04 -8.86 14.51
CA LEU A 390 -1.10 -7.89 14.82
C LEU A 390 -1.90 -8.30 16.07
N LYS A 391 -2.18 -9.60 16.24
CA LYS A 391 -2.82 -10.17 17.43
C LYS A 391 -2.02 -10.04 18.73
N LYS A 392 -0.70 -9.81 18.67
CA LYS A 392 0.21 -9.72 19.83
C LYS A 392 0.65 -8.28 20.13
N HIS A 393 0.53 -7.39 19.16
CA HIS A 393 1.04 -6.02 19.15
C HIS A 393 -0.09 -5.00 18.94
N ALA A 394 -1.18 -5.17 19.69
CA ALA A 394 -2.35 -4.31 19.65
C ALA A 394 -2.42 -3.40 20.87
N TYR A 395 -2.71 -2.12 20.66
CA TYR A 395 -2.92 -1.13 21.71
C TYR A 395 -4.39 -1.15 22.18
N VAL A 396 -4.57 -1.32 23.48
CA VAL A 396 -5.87 -1.40 24.15
C VAL A 396 -5.94 -0.32 25.22
N ASN A 397 -7.06 0.41 25.31
CA ASN A 397 -7.32 1.34 26.40
C ASN A 397 -7.24 0.57 27.72
N GLU A 398 -6.49 1.05 28.71
CA GLU A 398 -6.26 0.34 29.98
C GLU A 398 -7.56 -0.08 30.68
N ASN A 399 -8.65 0.67 30.49
CA ASN A 399 -9.99 0.38 31.02
C ASN A 399 -10.70 -0.82 30.33
N ASP A 400 -10.31 -1.16 29.10
CA ASP A 400 -10.85 -2.29 28.32
C ASP A 400 -10.01 -3.56 28.42
N LEU A 401 -8.81 -3.46 29.00
CA LEU A 401 -7.88 -4.58 29.16
C LEU A 401 -8.50 -5.82 29.85
N PRO A 402 -9.33 -5.70 30.92
CA PRO A 402 -9.97 -6.88 31.52
C PRO A 402 -10.93 -7.61 30.55
N GLN A 403 -11.68 -6.85 29.74
CA GLN A 403 -12.61 -7.37 28.74
C GLN A 403 -11.85 -8.11 27.62
N ILE A 404 -10.75 -7.53 27.13
CA ILE A 404 -9.86 -8.15 26.14
C ILE A 404 -9.25 -9.46 26.67
N GLN A 405 -8.73 -9.46 27.90
CA GLN A 405 -8.19 -10.66 28.54
C GLN A 405 -9.24 -11.76 28.73
N GLN A 406 -10.49 -11.39 29.05
CA GLN A 406 -11.61 -12.33 29.14
C GLN A 406 -12.00 -12.90 27.76
N GLY A 407 -11.88 -12.11 26.69
CA GLY A 407 -12.09 -12.57 25.31
C GLY A 407 -11.04 -13.59 24.89
N LEU A 408 -9.75 -13.29 25.11
CA LEU A 408 -8.64 -14.22 24.83
C LEU A 408 -8.81 -15.59 25.50
N GLN A 409 -9.24 -15.62 26.76
CA GLN A 409 -9.48 -16.87 27.51
C GLN A 409 -10.64 -17.70 26.95
N GLN A 410 -11.58 -17.08 26.23
CA GLN A 410 -12.70 -17.77 25.59
C GLN A 410 -12.32 -18.35 24.22
N GLU A 411 -11.44 -17.68 23.48
CA GLU A 411 -10.91 -18.21 22.21
C GLU A 411 -9.87 -19.32 22.41
N ASN A 412 -9.04 -19.23 23.47
CA ASN A 412 -8.06 -20.24 23.85
C ASN A 412 -8.39 -20.89 25.21
N PRO A 413 -9.41 -21.77 25.31
CA PRO A 413 -9.82 -22.40 26.56
C PRO A 413 -8.86 -23.50 27.07
N GLU A 414 -7.74 -23.77 26.39
CA GLU A 414 -6.80 -24.87 26.68
C GLU A 414 -5.34 -24.40 27.01
N GLN A 415 -5.13 -23.15 27.41
CA GLN A 415 -3.82 -22.65 27.92
C GLN A 415 -3.83 -22.37 29.44
#